data_AF-A0A8W9B2E1-F1
#
_entry.id   AF-A0A8W9B2E1-F1
#
_cell.length_a   1.000
_cell.length_b   1.000
_cell.length_c   1.000
_cell.angle_alpha   90.00
_cell.angle_beta   90.00
_cell.angle_gamma   90.00
#
_symmetry.space_group_name_H-M   'P 1'
#
loop_
_entity.id
_entity.type
_entity.pdbx_description
1 polymer ?
#
loop_
_entity_poly.entity_id
_entity_poly.type
_entity_poly.pdbx_seq_one_letter_code
_entity_poly.pdbx_strand_id
1 'polypeptide(L)'
;NATRYCHLSGQWDNYTNYEDCAHIVRDTVVSEFEPHVDLPTYIYCIGYILSLSTLFLATLIFFTFKELRCLRNTIHGNLFVTYILSVIVWLIALALQLTHSTSNAACTLIVILLNYFTLTNFFWMMVEGLYLYTLVVKTFSRSNPHVGLYMTLGWGVPFGFVAIWAIIKAASSTPLTPHKMTG
;
A
#
# COMPACT_ATOMS: atom_id res chain seq x y z
N ASN A 1 -2.59 14.17 -36.24
CA ASN A 1 -2.90 13.38 -37.45
C ASN A 1 -1.58 13.19 -38.21
N ALA A 2 -1.28 11.99 -38.71
CA ALA A 2 -0.04 11.75 -39.47
C ALA A 2 -0.38 11.64 -40.96
N THR A 3 0.44 12.23 -41.82
CA THR A 3 0.22 12.22 -43.27
C THR A 3 1.44 11.64 -44.00
N ARG A 4 1.20 10.85 -45.06
CA ARG A 4 2.24 10.22 -45.87
C ARG A 4 1.91 10.42 -47.34
N TYR A 5 2.90 10.77 -48.15
CA TYR A 5 2.70 10.98 -49.58
C TYR A 5 2.77 9.64 -50.34
N CYS A 6 1.92 9.49 -51.37
CA CYS A 6 1.93 8.33 -52.26
C CYS A 6 2.37 8.76 -53.65
N HIS A 7 3.36 8.07 -54.21
CA HIS A 7 3.87 8.32 -55.56
C HIS A 7 2.91 7.76 -56.61
N LEU A 8 2.90 8.37 -57.82
CA LEU A 8 2.13 7.91 -58.98
C LEU A 8 2.53 6.50 -59.46
N SER A 9 3.70 6.01 -59.04
CA SER A 9 4.15 4.63 -59.22
C SER A 9 3.45 3.62 -58.29
N GLY A 10 2.57 4.09 -57.40
CA GLY A 10 1.86 3.26 -56.41
C GLY A 10 2.69 2.92 -55.17
N GLN A 11 3.86 3.55 -54.99
CA GLN A 11 4.71 3.34 -53.82
C GLN A 11 4.59 4.52 -52.84
N TRP A 12 4.52 4.21 -51.55
CA TRP A 12 4.52 5.21 -50.50
C TRP A 12 5.90 5.83 -50.33
N ASP A 13 5.93 7.12 -50.06
CA ASP A 13 7.18 7.84 -49.81
C ASP A 13 7.86 7.33 -48.53
N ASN A 14 9.19 7.38 -48.45
CA ASN A 14 9.93 6.86 -47.29
C ASN A 14 9.70 7.73 -46.03
N TYR A 15 9.44 9.03 -46.24
CA TYR A 15 9.18 9.98 -45.17
C TYR A 15 7.67 10.09 -44.85
N THR A 16 7.34 10.18 -43.56
CA THR A 16 5.96 10.40 -43.06
C THR A 16 5.95 11.66 -42.21
N ASN A 17 5.06 12.61 -42.51
CA ASN A 17 4.95 13.86 -41.77
C ASN A 17 4.05 13.65 -40.53
N TYR A 18 4.65 13.89 -39.36
CA TYR A 18 4.00 13.81 -38.06
C TYR A 18 3.82 15.19 -37.38
N GLU A 19 4.00 16.31 -38.07
CA GLU A 19 3.85 17.67 -37.51
C GLU A 19 2.46 17.91 -36.90
N ASP A 20 1.41 17.45 -37.58
CA ASP A 20 0.03 17.51 -37.08
C ASP A 20 -0.27 16.43 -36.03
N CYS A 21 0.61 15.43 -35.89
CA CYS A 21 0.64 14.60 -34.70
C CYS A 21 1.34 15.39 -33.62
N ALA A 22 0.55 16.22 -32.93
CA ALA A 22 0.88 16.60 -31.58
C ALA A 22 1.00 15.30 -30.76
N HIS A 23 2.19 14.71 -30.73
CA HIS A 23 2.68 14.27 -29.44
C HIS A 23 2.49 15.49 -28.56
N ILE A 24 1.80 15.33 -27.44
CA ILE A 24 1.96 16.27 -26.35
C ILE A 24 3.43 16.11 -25.94
N VAL A 25 4.35 16.63 -26.76
CA VAL A 25 5.59 17.20 -26.30
C VAL A 25 5.06 18.41 -25.56
N ARG A 26 4.60 18.13 -24.34
CA ARG A 26 4.73 19.09 -23.28
C ARG A 26 6.20 19.45 -23.41
N ASP A 27 6.49 20.63 -23.93
CA ASP A 27 7.71 21.34 -23.60
C ASP A 27 7.67 21.54 -22.09
N THR A 28 7.80 20.43 -21.37
CA THR A 28 8.70 20.36 -20.27
C THR A 28 10.06 20.58 -20.95
N VAL A 29 10.51 21.81 -21.17
CA VAL A 29 11.17 22.54 -20.07
C VAL A 29 10.81 21.89 -18.74
N VAL A 30 11.30 20.65 -18.53
CA VAL A 30 11.56 20.11 -17.22
C VAL A 30 12.65 21.05 -16.76
N SER A 31 12.23 22.23 -16.28
CA SER A 31 12.89 22.81 -15.14
C SER A 31 13.03 21.64 -14.19
N GLU A 32 14.27 21.16 -14.07
CA GLU A 32 14.82 20.86 -12.76
C GLU A 32 13.92 19.94 -11.96
N PHE A 33 14.15 18.61 -12.07
CA PHE A 33 13.92 17.67 -10.96
C PHE A 33 12.73 18.06 -10.08
N GLU A 34 11.49 17.81 -10.55
CA GLU A 34 10.24 18.37 -10.00
C GLU A 34 10.30 18.47 -8.45
N PRO A 35 10.64 19.65 -7.86
CA PRO A 35 11.09 19.72 -6.46
C PRO A 35 9.97 19.44 -5.46
N HIS A 36 8.74 19.25 -5.96
CA HIS A 36 7.55 19.02 -5.17
C HIS A 36 7.33 17.54 -4.80
N VAL A 37 7.85 16.60 -5.58
CA VAL A 37 7.70 15.14 -5.33
C VAL A 37 8.98 14.46 -4.86
N ASP A 38 10.15 15.02 -5.16
CA ASP A 38 11.42 14.40 -4.78
C ASP A 38 11.80 14.66 -3.32
N LEU A 39 11.66 15.91 -2.85
CA LEU A 39 11.95 16.28 -1.47
C LEU A 39 11.14 15.45 -0.43
N PRO A 40 9.80 15.30 -0.57
CA PRO A 40 9.06 14.46 0.35
C PRO A 40 9.47 12.99 0.25
N THR A 41 9.76 12.48 -0.95
CA THR A 41 10.17 11.08 -1.15
C THR A 41 11.49 10.76 -0.43
N TYR A 42 12.49 11.65 -0.51
CA TYR A 42 13.74 11.49 0.21
C TYR A 42 13.55 11.52 1.73
N ILE A 43 12.73 12.46 2.24
CA ILE A 43 12.41 12.55 3.67
C ILE A 43 11.70 11.28 4.14
N TYR A 44 10.72 10.78 3.37
CA TYR A 44 10.02 9.53 3.66
C TYR A 44 10.98 8.33 3.66
N CYS A 45 11.87 8.20 2.68
CA CYS A 45 12.83 7.09 2.61
C CYS A 45 13.77 7.07 3.83
N ILE A 46 14.38 8.20 4.16
CA ILE A 46 15.30 8.30 5.31
C ILE A 46 14.54 8.02 6.62
N GLY A 47 13.36 8.62 6.77
CA GLY A 47 12.48 8.39 7.92
C GLY A 47 12.11 6.92 8.08
N TYR A 48 11.70 6.26 7.00
CA TYR A 48 11.34 4.84 7.04
C TYR A 48 12.52 3.94 7.42
N ILE A 49 13.72 4.17 6.90
CA ILE A 49 14.91 3.37 7.24
C ILE A 49 15.28 3.56 8.72
N LEU A 50 15.26 4.80 9.22
CA LEU A 50 15.58 5.11 10.61
C LEU A 50 14.53 4.55 11.57
N SER A 51 13.24 4.70 11.26
CA SER A 51 12.16 4.08 12.02
C SER A 51 12.27 2.56 11.99
N LEU A 52 12.50 1.95 10.83
CA LEU A 52 12.59 0.49 10.72
C LEU A 52 13.77 -0.07 11.52
N SER A 53 14.94 0.56 11.48
CA SER A 53 16.11 0.11 12.25
C SER A 53 15.87 0.15 13.77
N THR A 54 15.30 1.25 14.26
CA THR A 54 14.98 1.41 15.69
C THR A 54 13.88 0.46 16.15
N LEU A 55 12.81 0.29 15.36
CA LEU A 55 11.73 -0.67 15.64
C LEU A 55 12.21 -2.11 15.61
N PHE A 56 13.07 -2.47 14.65
CA PHE A 56 13.65 -3.81 14.58
C PHE A 56 14.48 -4.11 15.83
N LEU A 57 15.33 -3.17 16.25
CA LEU A 57 16.14 -3.33 17.47
C LEU A 57 15.25 -3.43 18.72
N ALA A 58 14.23 -2.58 18.84
CA ALA A 58 13.27 -2.65 19.95
C ALA A 58 12.54 -4.01 19.98
N THR A 59 12.13 -4.51 18.82
CA THR A 59 11.50 -5.83 18.67
C THR A 59 12.45 -6.94 19.11
N LEU A 60 13.69 -6.93 18.63
CA LEU A 60 14.70 -7.93 19.00
C LEU A 60 14.94 -7.96 20.52
N ILE A 61 15.02 -6.79 21.16
CA ILE A 61 15.14 -6.68 22.62
C ILE A 61 13.92 -7.32 23.30
N PHE A 62 12.70 -6.95 22.93
CA PHE A 62 11.49 -7.51 23.54
C PHE A 62 11.34 -9.03 23.33
N PHE A 63 11.75 -9.55 22.18
CA PHE A 63 11.69 -10.99 21.90
C PHE A 63 12.76 -11.79 22.67
N THR A 64 13.95 -11.21 22.86
CA THR A 64 15.07 -11.87 23.56
C THR A 64 14.83 -11.94 25.07
N PHE A 65 14.30 -10.89 25.68
CA PHE A 65 13.98 -10.85 27.11
C PHE A 65 12.61 -11.47 27.40
N LYS A 66 12.59 -12.79 27.61
CA LYS A 66 11.37 -13.56 27.91
C LYS A 66 10.61 -13.06 29.16
N GLU A 67 11.33 -12.50 30.12
CA GLU A 67 10.79 -11.89 31.36
C GLU A 67 9.92 -10.65 31.11
N LEU A 68 10.07 -9.97 29.96
CA LEU A 68 9.27 -8.78 29.63
C LEU A 68 7.93 -9.12 28.96
N ARG A 69 7.61 -10.40 28.70
CA ARG A 69 6.40 -10.84 27.97
C ARG A 69 5.13 -10.79 28.82
N CYS A 70 4.74 -9.60 29.25
CA CYS A 70 3.43 -9.30 29.82
C CYS A 70 2.40 -9.02 28.70
N LEU A 71 1.09 -9.10 29.00
CA LEU A 71 0.01 -8.80 28.04
C LEU A 71 0.17 -7.44 27.33
N ARG A 72 0.56 -6.41 28.08
CA ARG A 72 0.92 -5.08 27.53
C ARG A 72 2.06 -5.15 26.50
N ASN A 73 3.10 -5.92 26.79
CA ASN A 73 4.25 -6.07 25.90
C ASN A 73 3.92 -6.93 24.67
N THR A 74 2.97 -7.87 24.79
CA THR A 74 2.44 -8.61 23.64
C THR A 74 1.66 -7.71 22.68
N ILE A 75 0.83 -6.79 23.20
CA ILE A 75 0.10 -5.81 22.36
C ILE A 75 1.08 -4.89 21.62
N HIS A 76 2.05 -4.31 22.33
CA HIS A 76 3.10 -3.49 21.69
C HIS A 76 3.94 -4.28 20.68
N GLY A 77 4.27 -5.54 21.00
CA GLY A 77 4.99 -6.43 20.08
C GLY A 77 4.23 -6.64 18.77
N ASN A 78 2.91 -6.87 18.83
CA ASN A 78 2.08 -6.99 17.64
C ASN A 78 2.01 -5.69 16.83
N LEU A 79 2.00 -4.53 17.49
CA LEU A 79 2.08 -3.23 16.82
C LEU A 79 3.40 -3.07 16.05
N PHE A 80 4.54 -3.41 16.68
CA PHE A 80 5.85 -3.31 16.04
C PHE A 80 5.97 -4.29 14.86
N VAL A 81 5.48 -5.53 15.01
CA VAL A 81 5.48 -6.52 13.93
C VAL A 81 4.63 -6.06 12.74
N THR A 82 3.43 -5.54 12.98
CA THR A 82 2.55 -5.04 11.90
C THR A 82 3.13 -3.81 11.21
N TYR A 83 3.84 -2.95 11.95
CA TYR A 83 4.59 -1.84 11.36
C TYR A 83 5.71 -2.34 10.45
N ILE A 84 6.56 -3.27 10.93
CA ILE A 84 7.65 -3.85 10.13
C ILE A 84 7.10 -4.50 8.85
N LEU A 85 6.02 -5.28 8.95
CA LEU A 85 5.36 -5.88 7.78
C LEU A 85 4.84 -4.82 6.79
N SER A 86 4.24 -3.74 7.30
CA SER A 86 3.75 -2.63 6.46
C SER A 86 4.90 -1.97 5.68
N VAL A 87 6.04 -1.73 6.34
CA VAL A 87 7.22 -1.13 5.69
C VAL A 87 7.83 -2.07 4.65
N ILE A 88 7.95 -3.35 4.95
CA ILE A 88 8.47 -4.35 3.99
C ILE A 88 7.57 -4.38 2.74
N VAL A 89 6.25 -4.41 2.91
CA VAL A 89 5.31 -4.42 1.78
C VAL A 89 5.37 -3.12 0.98
N TRP A 90 5.54 -1.97 1.64
CA TRP A 90 5.73 -0.69 0.97
C TRP A 90 7.03 -0.66 0.14
N LEU A 91 8.14 -1.16 0.69
CA LEU A 91 9.41 -1.29 -0.04
C LEU A 91 9.29 -2.21 -1.25
N ILE A 92 8.59 -3.34 -1.12
CA ILE A 92 8.32 -4.25 -2.24
C ILE A 92 7.49 -3.54 -3.31
N ALA A 93 6.44 -2.80 -2.91
CA ALA A 93 5.62 -2.04 -3.84
C ALA A 93 6.43 -0.98 -4.62
N LEU A 94 7.32 -0.26 -3.93
CA LEU A 94 8.19 0.74 -4.54
C LEU A 94 9.20 0.10 -5.51
N ALA A 95 9.88 -0.97 -5.11
CA ALA A 95 10.83 -1.68 -5.97
C ALA A 95 10.15 -2.19 -7.25
N LEU A 96 8.90 -2.61 -7.13
CA LEU A 96 8.12 -3.14 -8.23
C LEU A 96 7.68 -2.07 -9.23
N GLN A 97 7.30 -0.88 -8.74
CA GLN A 97 7.00 0.28 -9.57
C GLN A 97 8.19 0.71 -10.43
N LEU A 98 9.40 0.68 -9.85
CA LEU A 98 10.64 1.04 -10.56
C LEU A 98 11.02 0.03 -11.66
N THR A 99 10.64 -1.23 -11.52
CA THR A 99 11.06 -2.30 -12.44
C THR A 99 10.17 -2.39 -13.69
N HIS A 100 9.02 -1.68 -13.73
CA HIS A 100 8.09 -1.58 -14.88
C HIS A 100 7.68 -2.91 -15.53
N SER A 101 7.85 -4.04 -14.83
CA SER A 101 7.80 -5.39 -15.40
C SER A 101 7.00 -6.29 -14.47
N THR A 102 5.67 -6.10 -14.46
CA THR A 102 4.78 -6.89 -13.61
C THR A 102 3.57 -7.45 -14.29
N SER A 103 3.24 -8.68 -13.90
CA SER A 103 1.91 -9.25 -14.10
C SER A 103 0.88 -8.40 -13.33
N ASN A 104 -0.21 -8.02 -14.00
CA ASN A 104 -1.32 -7.27 -13.44
C ASN A 104 -1.87 -7.88 -12.14
N ALA A 105 -1.79 -9.21 -12.00
CA ALA A 105 -2.21 -9.94 -10.80
C ALA A 105 -1.29 -9.68 -9.60
N ALA A 106 0.03 -9.66 -9.81
CA ALA A 106 1.02 -9.44 -8.75
C ALA A 106 0.96 -8.02 -8.20
N CYS A 107 0.82 -7.02 -9.09
CA CYS A 107 0.64 -5.62 -8.69
C CYS A 107 -0.65 -5.45 -7.87
N THR A 108 -1.77 -6.05 -8.34
CA THR A 108 -3.05 -5.98 -7.62
C THR A 108 -2.96 -6.61 -6.23
N LEU A 109 -2.31 -7.76 -6.11
CA LEU A 109 -2.11 -8.46 -4.84
C LEU A 109 -1.27 -7.62 -3.86
N ILE A 110 -0.18 -7.02 -4.32
CA ILE A 110 0.70 -6.19 -3.47
C ILE A 110 -0.05 -4.96 -2.96
N VAL A 111 -0.86 -4.32 -3.78
CA VAL A 111 -1.69 -3.17 -3.35
C VAL A 111 -2.74 -3.61 -2.33
N ILE A 112 -3.33 -4.80 -2.48
CA ILE A 112 -4.26 -5.36 -1.48
C ILE A 112 -3.55 -5.61 -0.15
N LEU A 113 -2.37 -6.25 -0.18
CA LEU A 113 -1.57 -6.49 1.01
C LEU A 113 -1.15 -5.20 1.70
N LEU A 114 -0.74 -4.18 0.93
CA LEU A 114 -0.34 -2.88 1.48
C LEU A 114 -1.48 -2.25 2.28
N ASN A 115 -2.67 -2.18 1.69
CA ASN A 115 -3.86 -1.65 2.37
C ASN A 115 -4.20 -2.46 3.63
N TYR A 116 -4.07 -3.78 3.59
CA TYR A 116 -4.32 -4.64 4.74
C TYR A 116 -3.35 -4.38 5.89
N PHE A 117 -2.05 -4.37 5.64
CA PHE A 117 -1.07 -4.17 6.71
C PHE A 117 -1.15 -2.76 7.29
N THR A 118 -1.33 -1.73 6.44
CA THR A 118 -1.51 -0.35 6.91
C THR A 118 -2.77 -0.21 7.78
N LEU A 119 -3.91 -0.76 7.35
CA LEU A 119 -5.14 -0.72 8.14
C LEU A 119 -5.00 -1.48 9.47
N THR A 120 -4.37 -2.65 9.42
CA THR A 120 -4.06 -3.46 10.61
C THR A 120 -3.19 -2.70 11.59
N ASN A 121 -2.19 -1.94 11.12
CA ASN A 121 -1.36 -1.09 11.96
C ASN A 121 -2.19 -0.01 12.70
N PHE A 122 -3.10 0.68 12.00
CA PHE A 122 -4.02 1.62 12.63
C PHE A 122 -4.93 0.97 13.68
N PHE A 123 -5.47 -0.22 13.40
CA PHE A 123 -6.28 -0.94 14.38
C PHE A 123 -5.48 -1.39 15.59
N TRP A 124 -4.22 -1.81 15.44
CA TRP A 124 -3.36 -2.14 16.58
C TRP A 124 -3.01 -0.91 17.43
N MET A 125 -2.78 0.25 16.82
CA MET A 125 -2.63 1.52 17.58
C MET A 125 -3.92 1.85 18.35
N MET A 126 -5.09 1.61 17.74
CA MET A 126 -6.37 1.82 18.42
C MET A 126 -6.58 0.84 19.58
N VAL A 127 -6.23 -0.45 19.39
CA VAL A 127 -6.30 -1.47 20.44
C VAL A 127 -5.40 -1.12 21.61
N GLU A 128 -4.19 -0.62 21.35
CA GLU A 128 -3.28 -0.14 22.39
C GLU A 128 -3.88 1.04 23.16
N GLY A 129 -4.45 2.03 22.47
CA GLY A 129 -5.14 3.16 23.09
C GLY A 129 -6.34 2.74 23.94
N LEU A 130 -7.16 1.81 23.44
CA LEU A 130 -8.30 1.25 24.16
C LEU A 130 -7.87 0.43 25.38
N TYR A 131 -6.76 -0.30 25.28
CA TYR A 131 -6.16 -1.05 26.37
C TYR A 131 -5.72 -0.11 27.50
N LEU A 132 -4.99 0.97 27.18
CA LEU A 132 -4.59 1.99 28.16
C LEU A 132 -5.80 2.67 28.78
N TYR A 133 -6.81 3.05 27.99
CA TYR A 133 -8.06 3.64 28.49
C TYR A 133 -8.78 2.71 29.48
N THR A 134 -8.89 1.42 29.14
CA THR A 134 -9.55 0.42 29.99
C THR A 134 -8.79 0.24 31.30
N LEU A 135 -7.45 0.23 31.26
CA LEU A 135 -6.60 0.16 32.45
C LEU A 135 -6.75 1.36 33.38
N VAL A 136 -7.06 2.55 32.86
CA VAL A 136 -7.21 3.79 33.65
C VAL A 136 -8.63 3.93 34.21
N VAL A 137 -9.66 3.64 33.40
CA VAL A 137 -11.06 3.93 33.74
C VAL A 137 -11.77 2.74 34.37
N LYS A 138 -11.44 1.51 33.99
CA LYS A 138 -12.15 0.28 34.43
C LYS A 138 -11.36 -0.57 35.42
N THR A 139 -10.45 0.05 36.17
CA THR A 139 -9.51 -0.62 37.10
C THR A 139 -10.21 -1.52 38.14
N PHE A 140 -11.48 -1.25 38.45
CA PHE A 140 -12.28 -1.98 39.44
C PHE A 140 -13.27 -3.01 38.86
N SER A 141 -13.37 -3.16 37.54
CA SER A 141 -14.32 -4.11 36.95
C SER A 141 -13.68 -5.50 36.81
N ARG A 142 -14.04 -6.40 37.74
CA ARG A 142 -13.64 -7.82 37.78
C ARG A 142 -14.35 -8.64 36.68
N SER A 143 -14.18 -8.23 35.44
CA SER A 143 -14.53 -8.98 34.25
C SER A 143 -13.45 -8.69 33.23
N ASN A 144 -12.34 -9.45 33.31
CA ASN A 144 -11.25 -9.36 32.32
C ASN A 144 -11.86 -9.53 30.93
N PRO A 145 -11.85 -8.51 30.05
CA PRO A 145 -12.13 -8.76 28.64
C PRO A 145 -11.12 -9.80 28.16
N HIS A 146 -11.61 -10.91 27.60
CA HIS A 146 -10.75 -11.95 27.06
C HIS A 146 -9.78 -11.32 26.07
N VAL A 147 -8.48 -11.58 26.23
CA VAL A 147 -7.40 -11.16 25.31
C VAL A 147 -7.75 -11.45 23.85
N GLY A 148 -8.53 -12.52 23.62
CA GLY A 148 -9.08 -12.87 22.32
C GLY A 148 -9.90 -11.77 21.66
N LEU A 149 -10.69 -10.98 22.41
CA LEU A 149 -11.48 -9.89 21.83
C LEU A 149 -10.56 -8.80 21.23
N TYR A 150 -9.55 -8.37 21.98
CA TYR A 150 -8.56 -7.41 21.48
C TYR A 150 -7.81 -7.95 20.26
N MET A 151 -7.47 -9.25 20.27
CA MET A 151 -6.82 -9.91 19.14
C MET A 151 -7.73 -9.94 17.89
N THR A 152 -9.02 -10.22 18.06
CA THR A 152 -10.01 -10.21 16.97
C THR A 152 -10.30 -8.82 16.44
N LEU A 153 -10.25 -7.79 17.29
CA LEU A 153 -10.41 -6.39 16.85
C LEU A 153 -9.20 -5.92 16.03
N GLY A 154 -7.99 -6.28 16.45
CA GLY A 154 -6.75 -5.90 15.76
C GLY A 154 -6.59 -6.55 14.38
N TRP A 155 -7.00 -7.81 14.21
CA TRP A 155 -6.81 -8.56 12.96
C TRP A 155 -8.09 -8.76 12.14
N GLY A 156 -9.21 -9.06 12.81
CA GLY A 156 -10.46 -9.45 12.15
C GLY A 156 -11.18 -8.31 11.47
N VAL A 157 -11.23 -7.14 12.12
CA VAL A 157 -11.86 -5.94 11.56
C VAL A 157 -11.14 -5.48 10.27
N PRO A 158 -9.81 -5.27 10.26
CA PRO A 158 -9.09 -4.91 9.03
C PRO A 158 -9.26 -5.94 7.91
N PHE A 159 -9.30 -7.24 8.23
CA PHE A 159 -9.55 -8.28 7.23
C PHE A 159 -10.92 -8.13 6.57
N GLY A 160 -11.98 -7.89 7.36
CA GLY A 160 -13.33 -7.66 6.84
C GLY A 160 -13.41 -6.47 5.89
N PHE A 161 -12.81 -5.33 6.27
CA PHE A 161 -12.78 -4.13 5.43
C PHE A 161 -12.04 -4.36 4.11
N VAL A 162 -10.87 -5.00 4.16
CA VAL A 162 -10.08 -5.27 2.96
C VAL A 162 -10.76 -6.31 2.07
N ALA A 163 -11.41 -7.32 2.64
CA ALA A 163 -12.17 -8.31 1.87
C ALA A 163 -13.31 -7.64 1.11
N ILE A 164 -14.09 -6.77 1.76
CA ILE A 164 -15.16 -6.01 1.10
C ILE A 164 -14.60 -5.15 -0.03
N TRP A 165 -13.53 -4.40 0.24
CA TRP A 165 -12.88 -3.56 -0.78
C TRP A 165 -12.33 -4.39 -1.96
N ALA A 166 -11.71 -5.54 -1.69
CA ALA A 166 -11.18 -6.42 -2.72
C ALA A 166 -12.30 -7.02 -3.59
N ILE A 167 -13.45 -7.37 -2.99
CA ILE A 167 -14.63 -7.85 -3.73
C ILE A 167 -15.18 -6.75 -4.64
N ILE A 168 -15.33 -5.52 -4.12
CA ILE A 168 -15.80 -4.39 -4.92
C ILE A 168 -14.85 -4.13 -6.09
N LYS A 169 -13.54 -4.16 -5.83
CA LYS A 169 -12.50 -4.00 -6.86
C LYS A 169 -12.61 -5.11 -7.92
N ALA A 170 -12.75 -6.37 -7.51
CA ALA A 170 -12.90 -7.51 -8.42
C ALA A 170 -14.17 -7.43 -9.28
N ALA A 171 -15.29 -7.00 -8.68
CA ALA A 171 -16.56 -6.78 -9.37
C ALA A 171 -16.49 -5.61 -10.36
N SER A 172 -15.72 -4.55 -10.05
CA SER A 172 -15.51 -3.44 -10.99
C SER A 172 -14.58 -3.79 -12.14
N SER A 173 -13.64 -4.72 -11.92
CA SER A 173 -12.69 -5.18 -12.94
C SER A 173 -13.25 -6.25 -13.88
N THR A 174 -14.42 -6.80 -13.58
CA THR A 174 -15.11 -7.70 -14.51
C THR A 174 -15.80 -6.84 -15.56
N PRO A 175 -15.38 -6.87 -16.85
CA PRO A 175 -16.08 -6.13 -17.88
C PRO A 175 -17.52 -6.64 -17.92
N LEU A 176 -18.46 -5.71 -17.78
CA LEU A 176 -19.88 -5.93 -18.04
C LEU A 176 -19.99 -6.77 -19.31
N THR A 177 -20.48 -7.99 -19.15
CA THR A 177 -20.87 -8.83 -20.29
C THR A 177 -21.86 -8.00 -21.12
N PRO A 178 -21.62 -7.81 -22.43
CA PRO A 178 -22.53 -7.05 -23.26
C PRO A 178 -23.86 -7.80 -23.25
N HIS A 179 -24.88 -7.14 -22.70
CA HIS A 179 -26.26 -7.57 -22.79
C HIS A 179 -26.54 -7.89 -24.26
N LYS A 180 -26.95 -9.13 -24.54
CA LYS A 180 -27.53 -9.56 -25.81
C LYS A 180 -28.53 -8.51 -26.30
N MET A 181 -28.20 -7.76 -27.34
CA MET A 181 -29.18 -7.04 -28.15
C MET A 181 -29.76 -8.05 -29.14
N THR A 182 -30.86 -8.68 -28.73
CA THR A 182 -31.83 -9.27 -29.66
C THR A 182 -32.85 -8.19 -29.99
N GLY A 183 -32.99 -7.87 -31.28
CA GLY A 183 -33.97 -6.93 -31.82
C GLY A 183 -33.68 -6.65 -33.28
#